data_AF-A0A067PMS7-F1
#
_entry.id   AF-A0A067PMS7-F1
#
_cell.length_a   1.000
_cell.length_b   1.000
_cell.length_c   1.000
_cell.angle_alpha   90.00
_cell.angle_beta   90.00
_cell.angle_gamma   90.00
#
_symmetry.space_group_name_H-M   'P 1'
#
loop_
_entity.id
_entity.type
_entity.pdbx_description
1 polymer ?
#
loop_
_entity_poly.entity_id
_entity_poly.type
_entity_poly.pdbx_seq_one_letter_code
_entity_poly.pdbx_strand_id
1 'polypeptide(L)'
;MQPLAGAIPNAASADLLQLPSAREAKLTSKASVEAFLGWIKSPGAELDGVDTLPLREIVWMKTPGLPSHEYLVMKFGRTYLRVERDTDSWLSVLGLGLKTVCRDTISISHDPTNLRDTEDQVVASISFHDSSTTNLWSFATLLSVIMDHADFYNVYTYNCWWFAHCIWSNLSDTTDLDTTNFYLEKGANTVLEAQRLFSSGGDRGACDAQTFGKVQQYVHMAALERASASSQTKEETLRVSRRIAAAFTEAMDIPVVLVICPSGSAPIPFIVNATKNQDHSVSAHGGTVPPLNHFIKYRFCGNFYKPVEFLNFTVAEPGSPFYDHVSDILEKTKRAVTGVLYCCGDSEECNDIVHDLKPLREFCRKHEVKSIGFLVPPGPGLPGMKKQWRKRLKADRSGRSLLKHGGKIYEHGDWDSMDYIGDIVTTLADKNPNQFDLVEI
;
A
#
# COMPACT_ATOMS: atom_id res chain seq x y z
N MET A 1 5.28 -17.40 39.21
CA MET A 1 5.63 -16.04 38.75
C MET A 1 5.57 -16.06 37.23
N GLN A 2 4.51 -15.51 36.63
CA GLN A 2 4.48 -15.27 35.19
C GLN A 2 5.43 -14.10 34.88
N PRO A 3 6.24 -14.17 33.81
CA PRO A 3 7.08 -13.04 33.43
C PRO A 3 6.17 -11.88 33.04
N LEU A 4 6.40 -10.71 33.66
CA LEU A 4 5.80 -9.44 33.26
C LEU A 4 6.00 -9.27 31.75
N ALA A 5 4.91 -9.05 31.02
CA ALA A 5 4.95 -8.75 29.60
C ALA A 5 5.87 -7.53 29.39
N GLY A 6 7.10 -7.80 28.93
CA GLY A 6 8.08 -6.77 28.65
C GLY A 6 7.55 -5.87 27.55
N ALA A 7 7.76 -4.55 27.70
CA ALA A 7 7.41 -3.58 26.68
C ALA A 7 7.94 -4.05 25.32
N ILE A 8 7.05 -4.16 24.33
CA ILE A 8 7.41 -4.56 22.98
C ILE A 8 8.42 -3.52 22.47
N PRO A 9 9.65 -3.93 22.14
CA PRO A 9 10.65 -2.99 21.64
C PRO A 9 10.11 -2.32 20.39
N ASN A 10 10.17 -0.98 20.35
CA ASN A 10 9.74 -0.20 19.19
C ASN A 10 10.47 -0.73 17.95
N ALA A 11 9.72 -1.21 16.95
CA ALA A 11 10.24 -1.80 15.71
C ALA A 11 11.28 -0.91 15.03
N ALA A 12 11.11 0.42 15.11
CA ALA A 12 12.05 1.39 14.55
C ALA A 12 13.47 1.30 15.13
N SER A 13 13.62 0.69 16.31
CA SER A 13 14.90 0.50 17.01
C SER A 13 15.49 -0.90 16.91
N ALA A 14 14.74 -1.86 16.38
CA ALA A 14 15.14 -3.26 16.26
C ALA A 14 15.73 -3.56 14.87
N ASP A 15 16.67 -4.51 14.83
CA ASP A 15 17.13 -5.14 13.60
C ASP A 15 16.02 -6.09 13.11
N LEU A 16 15.63 -5.98 11.83
CA LEU A 16 14.56 -6.80 11.25
C LEU A 16 14.79 -8.30 11.49
N LEU A 17 16.04 -8.77 11.43
CA LEU A 17 16.36 -10.19 11.62
C LEU A 17 16.19 -10.67 13.07
N GLN A 18 16.13 -9.74 14.03
CA GLN A 18 15.93 -10.04 15.45
C GLN A 18 14.46 -10.06 15.86
N LEU A 19 13.57 -9.59 14.98
CA LEU A 19 12.14 -9.61 15.24
C LEU A 19 11.64 -11.04 15.44
N PRO A 20 10.70 -11.29 16.38
CA PRO A 20 10.09 -12.59 16.58
C PRO A 20 9.56 -13.22 15.29
N SER A 21 8.80 -12.46 14.48
CA SER A 21 8.21 -12.97 13.25
C SER A 21 9.25 -13.34 12.18
N ALA A 22 10.34 -12.57 12.08
CA ALA A 22 11.42 -12.85 11.14
C ALA A 22 12.11 -14.18 11.48
N ARG A 23 12.33 -14.44 12.78
CA ARG A 23 12.92 -15.70 13.26
C ARG A 23 11.98 -16.88 13.04
N GLU A 24 10.68 -16.71 13.29
CA GLU A 24 9.66 -17.73 13.04
C GLU A 24 9.56 -18.08 11.55
N ALA A 25 9.57 -17.05 10.69
CA ALA A 25 9.60 -17.22 9.23
C ALA A 25 10.95 -17.71 8.68
N LYS A 26 11.97 -17.87 9.55
CA LYS A 26 13.35 -18.25 9.18
C LYS A 26 13.95 -17.30 8.14
N LEU A 27 13.62 -16.02 8.23
CA LEU A 27 14.22 -15.00 7.38
C LEU A 27 15.72 -14.92 7.69
N THR A 28 16.56 -14.97 6.66
CA THR A 28 18.01 -14.88 6.79
C THR A 28 18.52 -13.54 6.27
N SER A 29 19.82 -13.28 6.39
CA SER A 29 20.45 -12.07 5.82
C SER A 29 20.37 -11.98 4.30
N LYS A 30 20.00 -13.07 3.59
CA LYS A 30 19.70 -13.05 2.16
C LYS A 30 18.49 -13.93 1.86
N ALA A 31 17.41 -13.33 1.36
CA ALA A 31 16.18 -14.01 1.01
C ALA A 31 15.80 -13.75 -0.45
N SER A 32 15.01 -14.65 -1.04
CA SER A 32 14.31 -14.32 -2.29
C SER A 32 13.25 -13.25 -2.01
N VAL A 33 12.92 -12.43 -3.01
CA VAL A 33 11.82 -11.46 -2.86
C VAL A 33 10.51 -12.16 -2.47
N GLU A 34 10.22 -13.34 -3.01
CA GLU A 34 9.02 -14.10 -2.66
C GLU A 34 8.97 -14.45 -1.16
N ALA A 35 10.06 -14.96 -0.59
CA ALA A 35 10.13 -15.28 0.84
C ALA A 35 10.00 -14.02 1.71
N PHE A 36 10.64 -12.93 1.30
CA PHE A 36 10.55 -11.64 1.97
C PHE A 36 9.12 -11.07 1.94
N LEU A 37 8.44 -11.11 0.79
CA LEU A 37 7.05 -10.68 0.65
C LEU A 37 6.09 -11.57 1.44
N GLY A 38 6.33 -12.88 1.47
CA GLY A 38 5.56 -13.82 2.29
C GLY A 38 5.67 -13.51 3.78
N TRP A 39 6.88 -13.19 4.25
CA TRP A 39 7.08 -12.79 5.63
C TRP A 39 6.46 -11.41 5.95
N ILE A 40 6.67 -10.37 5.13
CA ILE A 40 6.09 -9.04 5.38
C ILE A 40 4.56 -9.09 5.47
N LYS A 41 3.92 -9.93 4.67
CA LYS A 41 2.45 -10.10 4.67
C LYS A 41 1.94 -11.02 5.78
N SER A 42 2.83 -11.56 6.62
CA SER A 42 2.42 -12.43 7.72
C SER A 42 1.85 -11.62 8.89
N PRO A 43 0.87 -12.16 9.64
CA PRO A 43 0.34 -11.50 10.83
C PRO A 43 1.43 -11.20 11.88
N GLY A 44 2.46 -12.03 11.96
CA GLY A 44 3.60 -11.81 12.86
C GLY A 44 4.37 -10.54 12.51
N ALA A 45 4.60 -10.27 11.22
CA ALA A 45 5.31 -9.06 10.79
C ALA A 45 4.49 -7.79 11.07
N GLU A 46 3.17 -7.85 10.94
CA GLU A 46 2.27 -6.75 11.32
C GLU A 46 2.31 -6.51 12.85
N LEU A 47 2.26 -7.56 13.67
CA LEU A 47 2.39 -7.44 15.13
C LEU A 47 3.74 -6.85 15.55
N ASP A 48 4.80 -7.15 14.79
CA ASP A 48 6.12 -6.56 14.95
C ASP A 48 6.22 -5.13 14.38
N GLY A 49 5.16 -4.59 13.77
CA GLY A 49 5.10 -3.23 13.21
C GLY A 49 5.98 -2.99 11.98
N VAL A 50 6.32 -4.06 11.25
CA VAL A 50 7.27 -4.05 10.13
C VAL A 50 6.76 -3.20 8.96
N ASP A 51 5.47 -3.29 8.67
CA ASP A 51 4.76 -2.56 7.62
C ASP A 51 4.89 -1.04 7.74
N THR A 52 4.91 -0.53 8.98
CA THR A 52 4.99 0.90 9.28
C THR A 52 6.40 1.47 9.29
N LEU A 53 7.44 0.65 9.11
CA LEU A 53 8.82 1.12 9.18
C LEU A 53 9.11 2.15 8.07
N PRO A 54 9.43 3.41 8.42
CA PRO A 54 9.59 4.47 7.43
C PRO A 54 10.85 4.25 6.58
N LEU A 55 10.73 4.52 5.28
CA LEU A 55 11.87 4.59 4.38
C LEU A 55 12.65 5.86 4.68
N ARG A 56 13.94 5.70 4.99
CA ARG A 56 14.83 6.80 5.41
C ARG A 56 15.79 7.23 4.33
N GLU A 57 16.20 6.29 3.50
CA GLU A 57 17.22 6.52 2.48
C GLU A 57 17.05 5.50 1.36
N ILE A 58 17.27 5.93 0.11
CA ILE A 58 17.53 5.05 -1.04
C ILE A 58 18.88 5.48 -1.61
N VAL A 59 19.80 4.54 -1.78
CA VAL A 59 21.10 4.73 -2.41
C VAL A 59 21.18 3.86 -3.66
N TRP A 60 21.35 4.47 -4.81
CA TRP A 60 21.57 3.77 -6.07
C TRP A 60 23.05 3.45 -6.21
N MET A 61 23.36 2.16 -6.27
CA MET A 61 24.71 1.63 -6.34
C MET A 61 25.01 1.06 -7.73
N LYS A 62 26.29 1.10 -8.11
CA LYS A 62 26.79 0.58 -9.37
C LYS A 62 28.14 -0.12 -9.17
N THR A 63 28.20 -1.37 -9.58
CA THR A 63 29.45 -2.13 -9.64
C THR A 63 30.22 -1.76 -10.90
N PRO A 64 31.54 -1.47 -10.82
CA PRO A 64 32.36 -1.24 -12.00
C PRO A 64 32.33 -2.42 -12.97
N GLY A 65 32.18 -2.14 -14.26
CA GLY A 65 32.15 -3.19 -15.29
C GLY A 65 31.29 -2.83 -16.50
N LEU A 66 31.37 -3.67 -17.54
CA LEU A 66 30.59 -3.58 -18.77
C LEU A 66 30.07 -4.98 -19.15
N PRO A 67 28.75 -5.26 -18.99
CA PRO A 67 27.73 -4.40 -18.39
C PRO A 67 27.97 -4.18 -16.89
N SER A 68 27.62 -3.01 -16.37
CA SER A 68 27.67 -2.73 -14.93
C SER A 68 26.44 -3.31 -14.24
N HIS A 69 26.64 -3.94 -13.09
CA HIS A 69 25.54 -4.32 -12.21
C HIS A 69 25.06 -3.10 -11.42
N GLU A 70 23.75 -2.89 -11.33
CA GLU A 70 23.14 -1.77 -10.60
C GLU A 70 22.06 -2.28 -9.67
N TYR A 71 22.02 -1.74 -8.45
CA TYR A 71 21.12 -2.18 -7.39
C TYR A 71 20.82 -1.03 -6.44
N LEU A 72 19.83 -1.20 -5.56
CA LEU A 72 19.48 -0.19 -4.56
C LEU A 72 19.78 -0.70 -3.15
N VAL A 73 20.30 0.18 -2.30
CA VAL A 73 20.37 -0.02 -0.85
C VAL A 73 19.40 0.95 -0.19
N MET A 74 18.46 0.44 0.58
CA MET A 74 17.41 1.22 1.23
C MET A 74 17.50 1.10 2.73
N LYS A 75 17.18 2.15 3.46
CA LYS A 75 17.23 2.19 4.92
C LYS A 75 15.84 2.26 5.54
N PHE A 76 15.54 1.33 6.44
CA PHE A 76 14.31 1.27 7.22
C PHE A 76 14.66 1.16 8.71
N GLY A 77 14.48 2.26 9.45
CA GLY A 77 14.95 2.36 10.84
C GLY A 77 16.46 2.15 10.95
N ARG A 78 16.88 1.08 11.62
CA ARG A 78 18.30 0.67 11.76
C ARG A 78 18.74 -0.40 10.75
N THR A 79 17.83 -0.87 9.91
CA THR A 79 18.12 -1.95 8.97
C THR A 79 18.29 -1.39 7.56
N TYR A 80 19.24 -1.95 6.84
CA TYR A 80 19.49 -1.69 5.43
C TYR A 80 19.08 -2.91 4.61
N LEU A 81 18.43 -2.66 3.48
CA LEU A 81 17.99 -3.66 2.52
C LEU A 81 18.67 -3.39 1.17
N ARG A 82 19.47 -4.33 0.69
CA ARG A 82 19.91 -4.36 -0.71
C ARG A 82 18.89 -5.14 -1.51
N VAL A 83 18.32 -4.50 -2.52
CA VAL A 83 17.42 -5.13 -3.48
C VAL A 83 18.12 -5.21 -4.83
N GLU A 84 18.17 -6.41 -5.38
CA GLU A 84 18.83 -6.68 -6.65
C GLU A 84 17.96 -7.62 -7.49
N ARG A 85 18.04 -7.44 -8.80
CA ARG A 85 17.50 -8.38 -9.79
C ARG A 85 18.66 -9.02 -10.52
N ASP A 86 18.77 -10.33 -10.39
CA ASP A 86 19.84 -11.11 -10.99
C ASP A 86 19.28 -12.27 -11.84
N THR A 87 20.17 -12.98 -12.51
CA THR A 87 19.86 -14.19 -13.28
C THR A 87 20.90 -15.26 -13.05
N ASP A 88 20.51 -16.53 -13.14
CA ASP A 88 21.45 -17.64 -13.09
C ASP A 88 22.24 -17.85 -14.37
N SER A 89 21.86 -17.13 -15.42
CA SER A 89 22.47 -17.30 -16.72
C SER A 89 22.49 -15.99 -17.49
N TRP A 90 23.71 -15.59 -17.85
CA TRP A 90 23.94 -14.54 -18.84
C TRP A 90 23.63 -14.99 -20.27
N LEU A 91 23.07 -16.19 -20.49
CA LEU A 91 22.64 -16.62 -21.82
C LEU A 91 21.60 -15.67 -22.44
N SER A 92 20.84 -14.92 -21.63
CA SER A 92 19.95 -13.86 -22.14
C SER A 92 20.71 -12.74 -22.88
N VAL A 93 22.03 -12.60 -22.68
CA VAL A 93 22.91 -11.72 -23.46
C VAL A 93 23.06 -12.17 -24.91
N LEU A 94 22.88 -13.46 -25.19
CA LEU A 94 23.09 -14.00 -26.54
C LEU A 94 21.92 -13.74 -27.49
N GLY A 95 20.78 -13.19 -27.02
CA GLY A 95 19.70 -12.82 -27.92
C GLY A 95 18.46 -12.21 -27.25
N LEU A 96 17.82 -11.30 -27.98
CA LEU A 96 16.66 -10.50 -27.55
C LEU A 96 15.42 -11.31 -27.15
N GLY A 97 15.34 -12.59 -27.50
CA GLY A 97 14.21 -13.47 -27.17
C GLY A 97 14.47 -14.47 -26.04
N LEU A 98 15.70 -14.53 -25.52
CA LEU A 98 16.04 -15.47 -24.45
C LEU A 98 15.60 -14.90 -23.11
N LYS A 99 14.67 -15.60 -22.46
CA LYS A 99 14.20 -15.30 -21.12
C LYS A 99 14.87 -16.26 -20.15
N THR A 100 15.42 -15.72 -19.09
CA THR A 100 15.94 -16.51 -17.97
C THR A 100 15.10 -16.24 -16.73
N VAL A 101 15.19 -17.15 -15.75
CA VAL A 101 14.45 -16.99 -14.50
C VAL A 101 15.04 -15.80 -13.73
N CYS A 102 14.18 -14.88 -13.30
CA CYS A 102 14.57 -13.81 -12.38
C CYS A 102 14.96 -14.41 -11.02
N ARG A 103 16.09 -13.96 -10.50
CA ARG A 103 16.51 -14.23 -9.11
C ARG A 103 16.56 -12.90 -8.37
N ASP A 104 15.38 -12.39 -8.07
CA ASP A 104 15.26 -11.18 -7.28
C ASP A 104 15.54 -11.53 -5.81
N THR A 105 16.47 -10.79 -5.20
CA THR A 105 16.94 -11.04 -3.84
C THR A 105 16.90 -9.79 -3.00
N ILE A 106 16.64 -10.00 -1.70
CA ILE A 106 16.74 -9.00 -0.65
C ILE A 106 17.86 -9.44 0.29
N SER A 107 18.89 -8.61 0.42
CA SER A 107 19.94 -8.79 1.42
C SER A 107 19.73 -7.80 2.56
N ILE A 108 19.80 -8.27 3.81
CA ILE A 108 19.40 -7.55 5.03
C ILE A 108 20.63 -7.41 5.94
N SER A 109 20.93 -6.18 6.38
CA SER A 109 22.02 -5.93 7.33
C SER A 109 21.77 -4.70 8.19
N HIS A 110 22.36 -4.65 9.38
CA HIS A 110 22.42 -3.44 10.21
C HIS A 110 23.55 -2.49 9.80
N ASP A 111 24.50 -2.97 8.98
CA ASP A 111 25.64 -2.21 8.49
C ASP A 111 25.61 -2.19 6.94
N PRO A 112 25.47 -1.02 6.32
CA PRO A 112 25.37 -0.91 4.86
C PRO A 112 26.66 -1.34 4.14
N THR A 113 27.80 -1.39 4.83
CA THR A 113 29.06 -1.87 4.23
C THR A 113 29.02 -3.36 3.90
N ASN A 114 28.21 -4.15 4.62
CA ASN A 114 28.01 -5.58 4.34
C ASN A 114 27.11 -5.84 3.12
N LEU A 115 26.50 -4.79 2.56
CA LEU A 115 25.59 -4.88 1.43
C LEU A 115 26.22 -4.41 0.10
N ARG A 116 27.50 -4.04 0.12
CA ARG A 116 28.21 -3.55 -1.05
C ARG A 116 29.60 -4.16 -1.12
N ASP A 117 30.09 -4.32 -2.33
CA ASP A 117 31.48 -4.64 -2.59
C ASP A 117 32.33 -3.38 -2.42
N THR A 118 33.63 -3.56 -2.17
CA THR A 118 34.56 -2.45 -1.90
C THR A 118 34.75 -1.50 -3.08
N GLU A 119 34.46 -1.98 -4.30
CA GLU A 119 34.60 -1.24 -5.54
C GLU A 119 33.30 -0.57 -6.00
N ASP A 120 32.17 -0.87 -5.34
CA ASP A 120 30.87 -0.32 -5.71
C ASP A 120 30.83 1.19 -5.51
N GLN A 121 30.18 1.86 -6.47
CA GLN A 121 30.07 3.32 -6.50
C GLN A 121 28.64 3.74 -6.19
N VAL A 122 28.49 4.78 -5.39
CA VAL A 122 27.22 5.48 -5.25
C VAL A 122 27.01 6.31 -6.51
N VAL A 123 25.85 6.16 -7.15
CA VAL A 123 25.44 6.94 -8.32
C VAL A 123 24.62 8.15 -7.86
N ALA A 124 23.63 7.89 -7.01
CA ALA A 124 22.73 8.90 -6.45
C ALA A 124 22.13 8.41 -5.14
N SER A 125 21.65 9.32 -4.32
CA SER A 125 20.88 8.99 -3.11
C SER A 125 19.73 9.96 -2.88
N ILE A 126 18.68 9.45 -2.22
CA ILE A 126 17.55 10.22 -1.69
C ILE A 126 17.47 9.93 -0.21
N SER A 127 17.48 10.99 0.61
CA SER A 127 17.19 10.91 2.04
C SER A 127 15.79 11.46 2.32
N PHE A 128 15.03 10.76 3.15
CA PHE A 128 13.63 11.06 3.44
C PHE A 128 13.51 11.64 4.85
N HIS A 129 12.71 12.70 4.99
CA HIS A 129 12.39 13.29 6.30
C HIS A 129 11.49 12.37 7.14
N ASP A 130 11.42 12.61 8.45
CA ASP A 130 10.53 11.90 9.39
C ASP A 130 9.05 11.96 9.01
N SER A 131 8.66 12.98 8.23
CA SER A 131 7.28 13.18 7.75
C SER A 131 6.95 12.41 6.47
N SER A 132 7.88 11.66 5.88
CA SER A 132 7.60 10.87 4.67
C SER A 132 6.59 9.75 4.98
N THR A 133 5.61 9.59 4.11
CA THR A 133 4.61 8.51 4.20
C THR A 133 5.09 7.20 3.58
N THR A 134 6.24 7.22 2.90
CA THR A 134 6.82 6.03 2.27
C THR A 134 7.42 5.11 3.34
N ASN A 135 6.98 3.86 3.38
CA ASN A 135 7.39 2.88 4.37
C ASN A 135 7.70 1.52 3.72
N LEU A 136 8.04 0.54 4.55
CA LEU A 136 8.41 -0.79 4.10
C LEU A 136 7.25 -1.51 3.40
N TRP A 137 6.01 -1.23 3.81
CA TRP A 137 4.81 -1.71 3.12
C TRP A 137 4.69 -1.18 1.69
N SER A 138 4.91 0.11 1.46
CA SER A 138 4.93 0.71 0.12
C SER A 138 5.94 0.01 -0.79
N PHE A 139 7.14 -0.25 -0.26
CA PHE A 139 8.18 -0.97 -0.98
C PHE A 139 7.79 -2.42 -1.31
N ALA A 140 7.26 -3.17 -0.33
CA ALA A 140 6.79 -4.54 -0.53
C ALA A 140 5.65 -4.62 -1.58
N THR A 141 4.75 -3.63 -1.56
CA THR A 141 3.67 -3.50 -2.54
C THR A 141 4.23 -3.31 -3.94
N LEU A 142 5.18 -2.38 -4.12
CA LEU A 142 5.84 -2.14 -5.41
C LEU A 142 6.57 -3.39 -5.92
N LEU A 143 7.32 -4.09 -5.07
CA LEU A 143 7.98 -5.34 -5.43
C LEU A 143 6.98 -6.40 -5.91
N SER A 144 5.85 -6.55 -5.20
CA SER A 144 4.79 -7.48 -5.60
C SER A 144 4.24 -7.13 -6.99
N VAL A 145 4.02 -5.85 -7.28
CA VAL A 145 3.53 -5.37 -8.59
C VAL A 145 4.57 -5.62 -9.69
N ILE A 146 5.86 -5.37 -9.42
CA ILE A 146 6.94 -5.63 -10.38
C ILE A 146 7.03 -7.12 -10.70
N MET A 147 6.98 -7.99 -9.68
CA MET A 147 7.00 -9.44 -9.88
C MET A 147 5.81 -9.92 -10.71
N ASP A 148 4.62 -9.35 -10.50
CA ASP A 148 3.42 -9.73 -11.26
C ASP A 148 3.48 -9.32 -12.74
N HIS A 149 4.27 -8.30 -13.09
CA HIS A 149 4.33 -7.74 -14.46
C HIS A 149 5.65 -8.02 -15.20
N ALA A 150 6.69 -8.43 -14.49
CA ALA A 150 8.04 -8.64 -15.01
C ALA A 150 8.75 -9.75 -14.21
N ASP A 151 8.22 -10.97 -14.29
CA ASP A 151 8.70 -12.19 -13.60
C ASP A 151 9.88 -12.90 -14.30
N PHE A 152 10.34 -12.39 -15.45
CA PHE A 152 11.45 -12.95 -16.20
C PHE A 152 12.58 -11.94 -16.41
N TYR A 153 13.79 -12.47 -16.51
CA TYR A 153 14.99 -11.69 -16.78
C TYR A 153 15.27 -11.70 -18.28
N ASN A 154 15.57 -10.53 -18.81
CA ASN A 154 16.11 -10.36 -20.14
C ASN A 154 17.08 -9.17 -20.06
N VAL A 155 18.35 -9.40 -20.43
CA VAL A 155 19.39 -8.38 -20.24
C VAL A 155 19.09 -7.08 -20.98
N TYR A 156 18.27 -7.12 -22.02
CA TYR A 156 17.92 -5.96 -22.82
C TYR A 156 16.70 -5.22 -22.25
N THR A 157 15.72 -5.93 -21.68
CA THR A 157 14.48 -5.29 -21.18
C THR A 157 14.42 -5.19 -19.65
N TYR A 158 14.45 -6.32 -18.94
CA TYR A 158 14.17 -6.41 -17.50
C TYR A 158 15.42 -6.81 -16.73
N ASN A 159 16.49 -6.05 -16.92
CA ASN A 159 17.78 -6.24 -16.25
C ASN A 159 17.83 -5.53 -14.89
N CYS A 160 19.00 -5.60 -14.24
CA CYS A 160 19.26 -4.95 -12.96
C CYS A 160 19.11 -3.42 -13.00
N TRP A 161 19.55 -2.75 -14.08
CA TRP A 161 19.38 -1.30 -14.27
C TRP A 161 17.89 -0.91 -14.37
N TRP A 162 17.12 -1.56 -15.26
CA TRP A 162 15.69 -1.30 -15.38
C TRP A 162 14.95 -1.50 -14.06
N PHE A 163 15.32 -2.54 -13.30
CA PHE A 163 14.70 -2.85 -12.03
C PHE A 163 15.01 -1.80 -10.96
N ALA A 164 16.27 -1.39 -10.81
CA ALA A 164 16.67 -0.30 -9.92
C ALA A 164 15.94 1.01 -10.29
N HIS A 165 15.89 1.35 -11.58
CA HIS A 165 15.11 2.48 -12.09
C HIS A 165 13.62 2.38 -11.72
N CYS A 166 13.01 1.22 -11.95
CA CYS A 166 11.59 1.02 -11.71
C CYS A 166 11.23 1.21 -10.23
N ILE A 167 12.06 0.70 -9.31
CA ILE A 167 11.88 0.92 -7.87
C ILE A 167 12.07 2.40 -7.53
N TRP A 168 13.18 3.00 -8.00
CA TRP A 168 13.52 4.39 -7.72
C TRP A 168 12.40 5.34 -8.11
N SER A 169 11.97 5.32 -9.38
CA SER A 169 10.99 6.26 -9.91
C SER A 169 9.65 6.16 -9.18
N ASN A 170 9.15 4.95 -8.95
CA ASN A 170 7.87 4.77 -8.29
C ASN A 170 7.89 5.26 -6.83
N LEU A 171 8.96 4.98 -6.07
CA LEU A 171 9.05 5.47 -4.69
C LEU A 171 9.29 6.99 -4.62
N SER A 172 10.11 7.53 -5.52
CA SER A 172 10.35 8.98 -5.58
C SER A 172 9.12 9.76 -6.03
N ASP A 173 8.28 9.19 -6.89
CA ASP A 173 7.05 9.83 -7.38
C ASP A 173 5.95 9.85 -6.30
N THR A 174 5.97 8.91 -5.35
CA THR A 174 5.04 8.91 -4.20
C THR A 174 5.43 9.88 -3.09
N THR A 175 6.61 10.50 -3.17
CA THR A 175 7.14 11.33 -2.10
C THR A 175 7.07 12.81 -2.45
N ASP A 176 6.68 13.63 -1.47
CA ASP A 176 6.71 15.08 -1.59
C ASP A 176 8.16 15.57 -1.67
N LEU A 177 8.49 16.35 -2.72
CA LEU A 177 9.86 16.82 -2.97
C LEU A 177 10.41 17.63 -1.79
N ASP A 178 9.55 18.38 -1.10
CA ASP A 178 9.91 19.19 0.07
C ASP A 178 10.30 18.32 1.30
N THR A 179 10.00 17.02 1.24
CA THR A 179 10.32 16.05 2.30
C THR A 179 11.49 15.14 1.94
N THR A 180 12.27 15.51 0.93
CA THR A 180 13.43 14.75 0.48
C THR A 180 14.66 15.61 0.26
N ASN A 181 15.82 15.03 0.53
CA ASN A 181 17.10 15.59 0.12
C ASN A 181 17.68 14.67 -0.94
N PHE A 182 17.90 15.19 -2.14
CA PHE A 182 18.51 14.45 -3.23
C PHE A 182 19.99 14.80 -3.36
N TYR A 183 20.82 13.77 -3.54
CA TYR A 183 22.24 13.91 -3.77
C TYR A 183 22.68 13.09 -4.98
N LEU A 184 23.53 13.69 -5.79
CA LEU A 184 24.08 13.09 -6.99
C LEU A 184 25.60 13.04 -6.85
N GLU A 185 26.16 11.83 -6.84
CA GLU A 185 27.59 11.58 -6.65
C GLU A 185 28.34 11.72 -8.00
N LYS A 186 29.57 11.20 -8.08
CA LYS A 186 30.39 11.10 -9.30
C LYS A 186 29.56 10.64 -10.51
N GLY A 187 29.75 11.34 -11.63
CA GLY A 187 28.91 11.20 -12.83
C GLY A 187 27.81 12.25 -12.91
N ALA A 188 27.69 13.14 -11.92
CA ALA A 188 26.77 14.27 -11.93
C ALA A 188 26.82 15.06 -13.24
N ASN A 189 28.01 15.32 -13.79
CA ASN A 189 28.14 16.02 -15.07
C ASN A 189 27.43 15.31 -16.21
N THR A 190 27.54 13.98 -16.31
CA THR A 190 26.87 13.19 -17.35
C THR A 190 25.35 13.23 -17.20
N VAL A 191 24.85 13.13 -15.98
CA VAL A 191 23.41 13.24 -15.70
C VAL A 191 22.89 14.65 -15.98
N LEU A 192 23.65 15.68 -15.58
CA LEU A 192 23.31 17.08 -15.83
C LEU A 192 23.38 17.41 -17.33
N GLU A 193 24.35 16.87 -18.06
CA GLU A 193 24.45 17.01 -19.51
C GLU A 193 23.31 16.29 -20.22
N ALA A 194 22.99 15.07 -19.80
CA ALA A 194 21.81 14.35 -20.27
C ALA A 194 20.55 15.19 -20.00
N GLN A 195 20.34 15.66 -18.77
CA GLN A 195 19.23 16.55 -18.43
C GLN A 195 19.17 17.79 -19.34
N ARG A 196 20.30 18.45 -19.62
CA ARG A 196 20.36 19.60 -20.53
C ARG A 196 19.92 19.26 -21.95
N LEU A 197 20.24 18.06 -22.44
CA LEU A 197 19.82 17.61 -23.76
C LEU A 197 18.31 17.30 -23.81
N PHE A 198 17.69 16.92 -22.68
CA PHE A 198 16.29 16.51 -22.63
C PHE A 198 15.32 17.61 -22.20
N SER A 199 15.77 18.56 -21.39
CA SER A 199 14.97 19.72 -20.99
C SER A 199 14.91 20.72 -22.14
N SER A 200 13.92 20.53 -23.01
CA SER A 200 13.60 21.42 -24.14
C SER A 200 13.01 22.75 -23.62
N GLY A 201 13.83 23.61 -23.01
CA GLY A 201 13.45 24.97 -22.63
C GLY A 201 12.99 25.20 -21.19
N GLY A 202 13.25 24.26 -20.27
CA GLY A 202 12.95 24.42 -18.84
C GLY A 202 14.11 25.06 -18.07
N ASP A 203 13.74 25.83 -17.03
CA ASP A 203 14.61 26.48 -16.06
C ASP A 203 15.84 25.65 -15.68
N ARG A 204 16.99 26.30 -15.39
CA ARG A 204 18.27 25.64 -15.01
C ARG A 204 18.21 25.01 -13.61
N GLY A 205 17.04 24.54 -13.19
CA GLY A 205 16.78 23.93 -11.90
C GLY A 205 17.70 22.74 -11.63
N ALA A 206 18.00 22.56 -10.34
CA ALA A 206 18.75 21.42 -9.85
C ALA A 206 18.10 20.11 -10.32
N CYS A 207 18.91 19.12 -10.72
CA CYS A 207 18.42 17.76 -10.95
C CYS A 207 17.88 17.23 -9.63
N ASP A 208 16.58 16.97 -9.55
CA ASP A 208 15.97 16.27 -8.42
C ASP A 208 15.94 14.75 -8.66
N ALA A 209 15.43 14.02 -7.65
CA ALA A 209 15.33 12.57 -7.66
C ALA A 209 14.46 12.02 -8.82
N GLN A 210 13.34 12.68 -9.11
CA GLN A 210 12.40 12.27 -10.16
C GLN A 210 13.01 12.52 -11.55
N THR A 211 13.69 13.64 -11.72
CA THR A 211 14.43 14.00 -12.93
C THR A 211 15.58 13.03 -13.18
N PHE A 212 16.33 12.66 -12.14
CA PHE A 212 17.37 11.64 -12.23
C PHE A 212 16.79 10.29 -12.72
N GLY A 213 15.67 9.84 -12.14
CA GLY A 213 14.98 8.63 -12.59
C GLY A 213 14.62 8.68 -14.09
N LYS A 214 14.00 9.78 -14.55
CA LYS A 214 13.67 9.99 -15.97
C LYS A 214 14.90 9.94 -16.89
N VAL A 215 16.00 10.56 -16.47
CA VAL A 215 17.27 10.51 -17.22
C VAL A 215 17.79 9.07 -17.29
N GLN A 216 17.80 8.32 -16.18
CA GLN A 216 18.22 6.92 -16.17
C GLN A 216 17.36 6.05 -17.08
N GLN A 217 16.03 6.25 -17.08
CA GLN A 217 15.14 5.54 -18.01
C GLN A 217 15.53 5.81 -19.45
N TYR A 218 15.75 7.06 -19.79
CA TYR A 218 16.11 7.46 -21.15
C TYR A 218 17.42 6.80 -21.58
N VAL A 219 18.47 6.88 -20.75
CA VAL A 219 19.77 6.31 -21.08
C VAL A 219 19.65 4.79 -21.28
N HIS A 220 18.89 4.12 -20.42
CA HIS A 220 18.58 2.70 -20.59
C HIS A 220 17.84 2.42 -21.91
N MET A 221 16.79 3.17 -22.23
CA MET A 221 16.04 3.00 -23.49
C MET A 221 16.89 3.26 -24.72
N ALA A 222 17.78 4.25 -24.69
CA ALA A 222 18.69 4.55 -25.79
C ALA A 222 19.73 3.42 -25.97
N ALA A 223 20.22 2.83 -24.87
CA ALA A 223 21.09 1.65 -24.93
C ALA A 223 20.34 0.44 -25.52
N LEU A 224 19.09 0.25 -25.12
CA LEU A 224 18.21 -0.82 -25.60
C LEU A 224 17.89 -0.68 -27.09
N GLU A 225 17.57 0.51 -27.58
CA GLU A 225 17.36 0.77 -29.02
C GLU A 225 18.61 0.42 -29.84
N ARG A 226 19.79 0.84 -29.37
CA ARG A 226 21.06 0.52 -30.04
C ARG A 226 21.36 -0.97 -30.05
N ALA A 227 21.13 -1.65 -28.94
CA ALA A 227 21.44 -3.07 -28.79
C ALA A 227 20.45 -3.96 -29.55
N SER A 228 19.17 -3.59 -29.59
CA SER A 228 18.12 -4.40 -30.20
C SER A 228 17.89 -4.12 -31.69
N ALA A 229 18.38 -2.97 -32.20
CA ALA A 229 18.04 -2.45 -33.52
C ALA A 229 16.52 -2.39 -33.78
N SER A 230 15.70 -2.34 -32.72
CA SER A 230 14.23 -2.38 -32.79
C SER A 230 13.61 -1.42 -31.78
N SER A 231 12.76 -0.52 -32.28
CA SER A 231 11.97 0.38 -31.43
C SER A 231 10.91 -0.34 -30.60
N GLN A 232 10.49 -1.54 -31.03
CA GLN A 232 9.47 -2.34 -30.35
C GLN A 232 9.89 -2.72 -28.92
N THR A 233 11.17 -3.04 -28.73
CA THR A 233 11.72 -3.46 -27.43
C THR A 233 11.66 -2.32 -26.40
N LYS A 234 11.95 -1.09 -26.84
CA LYS A 234 11.77 0.13 -26.03
C LYS A 234 10.30 0.37 -25.71
N GLU A 235 9.43 0.31 -26.71
CA GLU A 235 8.00 0.54 -26.50
C GLU A 235 7.40 -0.46 -25.50
N GLU A 236 7.79 -1.73 -25.61
CA GLU A 236 7.36 -2.78 -24.67
C GLU A 236 7.85 -2.50 -23.25
N THR A 237 9.11 -2.11 -23.09
CA THR A 237 9.70 -1.83 -21.77
C THR A 237 9.04 -0.60 -21.13
N LEU A 238 8.77 0.45 -21.91
CA LEU A 238 8.01 1.62 -21.46
C LEU A 238 6.55 1.27 -21.14
N ARG A 239 5.92 0.39 -21.91
CA ARG A 239 4.56 -0.09 -21.67
C ARG A 239 4.48 -0.83 -20.33
N VAL A 240 5.40 -1.76 -20.05
CA VAL A 240 5.45 -2.48 -18.77
C VAL A 240 5.76 -1.54 -17.61
N SER A 241 6.72 -0.63 -17.76
CA SER A 241 7.04 0.37 -16.72
C SER A 241 5.83 1.22 -16.36
N ARG A 242 5.05 1.67 -17.36
CA ARG A 242 3.80 2.42 -17.14
C ARG A 242 2.71 1.59 -16.47
N ARG A 243 2.58 0.31 -16.83
CA ARG A 243 1.61 -0.61 -16.18
C ARG A 243 1.96 -0.84 -14.72
N ILE A 244 3.24 -1.04 -14.41
CA ILE A 244 3.71 -1.16 -13.02
C ILE A 244 3.41 0.13 -12.25
N ALA A 245 3.72 1.30 -12.80
CA ALA A 245 3.44 2.57 -12.13
C ALA A 245 1.94 2.75 -11.86
N ALA A 246 1.09 2.51 -12.86
CA ALA A 246 -0.36 2.60 -12.69
C ALA A 246 -0.88 1.62 -11.63
N ALA A 247 -0.45 0.35 -11.68
CA ALA A 247 -0.86 -0.68 -10.71
C ALA A 247 -0.33 -0.39 -9.30
N PHE A 248 0.86 0.19 -9.19
CA PHE A 248 1.40 0.64 -7.90
C PHE A 248 0.62 1.82 -7.35
N THR A 249 0.32 2.84 -8.16
CA THR A 249 -0.55 3.96 -7.75
C THR A 249 -1.92 3.46 -7.29
N GLU A 250 -2.55 2.55 -8.04
CA GLU A 250 -3.83 1.93 -7.68
C GLU A 250 -3.73 1.16 -6.35
N ALA A 251 -2.65 0.41 -6.15
CA ALA A 251 -2.40 -0.34 -4.90
C ALA A 251 -2.00 0.56 -3.71
N MET A 252 -1.58 1.80 -3.95
CA MET A 252 -1.28 2.79 -2.90
C MET A 252 -2.50 3.68 -2.58
N ASP A 253 -3.39 3.87 -3.56
CA ASP A 253 -4.66 4.60 -3.41
C ASP A 253 -5.76 3.72 -2.81
N ILE A 254 -5.41 2.63 -2.11
CA ILE A 254 -6.41 1.74 -1.57
C ILE A 254 -7.22 2.50 -0.52
N PRO A 255 -8.54 2.59 -0.73
CA PRO A 255 -9.41 3.35 0.14
C PRO A 255 -9.32 2.98 1.61
N VAL A 256 -9.34 4.00 2.47
CA VAL A 256 -9.63 3.84 3.88
C VAL A 256 -11.14 3.73 4.05
N VAL A 257 -11.60 2.63 4.67
CA VAL A 257 -12.98 2.47 5.11
C VAL A 257 -13.03 2.81 6.60
N LEU A 258 -13.63 3.94 6.92
CA LEU A 258 -13.76 4.41 8.30
C LEU A 258 -14.94 3.70 8.98
N VAL A 259 -14.74 3.09 10.15
CA VAL A 259 -15.85 2.54 10.94
C VAL A 259 -16.12 3.41 12.16
N ILE A 260 -17.36 3.84 12.29
CA ILE A 260 -17.86 4.72 13.34
C ILE A 260 -18.72 3.89 14.28
N CYS A 261 -18.37 3.84 15.56
CA CYS A 261 -19.23 3.30 16.61
C CYS A 261 -19.64 4.46 17.54
N PRO A 262 -20.95 4.70 17.78
CA PRO A 262 -21.42 5.72 18.70
C PRO A 262 -21.05 5.39 20.15
N SER A 263 -21.05 6.44 20.97
CA SER A 263 -20.58 6.41 22.36
C SER A 263 -21.41 5.47 23.25
N GLY A 264 -20.77 4.49 23.89
CA GLY A 264 -21.38 3.64 24.92
C GLY A 264 -21.20 2.14 24.67
N SER A 265 -21.05 1.75 23.41
CA SER A 265 -20.81 0.37 22.99
C SER A 265 -19.31 0.09 22.86
N ALA A 266 -18.85 -1.05 23.38
CA ALA A 266 -17.48 -1.50 23.18
C ALA A 266 -17.23 -1.66 21.66
N PRO A 267 -16.12 -1.16 21.11
CA PRO A 267 -15.79 -1.40 19.71
C PRO A 267 -15.74 -2.92 19.49
N ILE A 268 -16.59 -3.44 18.62
CA ILE A 268 -16.57 -4.84 18.22
C ILE A 268 -15.51 -4.94 17.12
N PRO A 269 -14.33 -5.55 17.36
CA PRO A 269 -13.40 -5.84 16.27
C PRO A 269 -14.05 -6.88 15.36
N PHE A 270 -14.22 -6.53 14.08
CA PHE A 270 -14.62 -7.48 13.04
C PHE A 270 -13.37 -7.94 12.29
N ILE A 271 -13.36 -9.19 11.82
CA ILE A 271 -12.40 -9.70 10.84
C ILE A 271 -13.24 -10.14 9.66
N VAL A 272 -13.04 -9.53 8.49
CA VAL A 272 -13.79 -9.86 7.27
C VAL A 272 -12.91 -10.70 6.38
N ASN A 273 -13.28 -11.98 6.21
CA ASN A 273 -12.60 -12.89 5.30
C ASN A 273 -13.59 -13.32 4.22
N ALA A 274 -13.39 -12.87 2.97
CA ALA A 274 -14.29 -13.16 1.87
C ALA A 274 -13.84 -14.42 1.11
N THR A 275 -14.69 -15.44 1.04
CA THR A 275 -14.51 -16.60 0.17
C THR A 275 -15.71 -16.71 -0.76
N LYS A 276 -15.52 -17.27 -1.97
CA LYS A 276 -16.62 -17.55 -2.89
C LYS A 276 -16.70 -19.05 -3.15
N ASN A 277 -17.85 -19.60 -2.79
CA ASN A 277 -18.37 -20.94 -3.04
C ASN A 277 -17.96 -22.07 -2.07
N GLN A 278 -18.97 -22.45 -1.26
CA GLN A 278 -19.21 -23.69 -0.52
C GLN A 278 -18.49 -23.83 0.83
N ASP A 279 -19.33 -23.82 1.88
CA ASP A 279 -19.08 -23.93 3.31
C ASP A 279 -18.07 -22.94 3.90
N HIS A 280 -18.61 -21.77 4.25
CA HIS A 280 -17.93 -20.63 4.86
C HIS A 280 -17.91 -20.79 6.39
N SER A 281 -16.71 -20.82 7.00
CA SER A 281 -16.56 -20.60 8.44
C SER A 281 -15.65 -19.39 8.69
N VAL A 282 -16.21 -18.34 9.27
CA VAL A 282 -15.49 -17.15 9.76
C VAL A 282 -15.74 -17.07 11.26
N SER A 283 -14.66 -17.00 12.05
CA SER A 283 -14.74 -17.01 13.52
C SER A 283 -14.58 -15.62 14.11
N ALA A 284 -15.57 -15.16 14.87
CA ALA A 284 -15.42 -14.03 15.79
C ALA A 284 -14.65 -14.49 17.04
N HIS A 285 -13.70 -13.69 17.51
CA HIS A 285 -13.10 -13.88 18.84
C HIS A 285 -13.66 -12.84 19.79
N GLY A 286 -14.57 -13.28 20.66
CA GLY A 286 -15.09 -12.50 21.80
C GLY A 286 -14.05 -12.34 22.90
N GLY A 287 -12.88 -11.81 22.56
CA GLY A 287 -11.81 -11.46 23.47
C GLY A 287 -11.31 -10.05 23.17
N THR A 288 -10.55 -9.47 24.11
CA THR A 288 -9.77 -8.25 23.90
C THR A 288 -8.72 -8.49 22.82
N VAL A 289 -9.11 -8.42 21.55
CA VAL A 289 -8.18 -8.45 20.41
C VAL A 289 -7.62 -7.04 20.27
N PRO A 290 -6.29 -6.85 20.19
CA PRO A 290 -5.73 -5.53 19.90
C PRO A 290 -6.28 -5.01 18.57
N PRO A 291 -6.49 -3.69 18.42
CA PRO A 291 -7.02 -3.11 17.19
C PRO A 291 -6.10 -3.47 16.01
N LEU A 292 -6.59 -4.32 15.11
CA LEU A 292 -5.95 -4.57 13.82
C LEU A 292 -6.23 -3.36 12.93
N ASN A 293 -5.19 -2.74 12.39
CA ASN A 293 -5.30 -1.52 11.56
C ASN A 293 -5.51 -1.84 10.07
N HIS A 294 -5.37 -3.11 9.67
CA HIS A 294 -5.40 -3.52 8.28
C HIS A 294 -6.27 -4.76 8.08
N PHE A 295 -6.96 -4.83 6.94
CA PHE A 295 -7.70 -6.00 6.48
C PHE A 295 -7.21 -6.39 5.10
N ILE A 296 -7.03 -7.69 4.88
CA ILE A 296 -6.54 -8.25 3.63
C ILE A 296 -7.68 -8.99 2.94
N LYS A 297 -8.15 -8.50 1.79
CA LYS A 297 -9.03 -9.23 0.88
C LYS A 297 -8.20 -10.27 0.16
N TYR A 298 -8.64 -11.52 0.14
CA TYR A 298 -8.00 -12.61 -0.61
C TYR A 298 -8.85 -13.02 -1.83
N ARG A 299 -8.20 -13.34 -2.96
CA ARG A 299 -8.80 -13.93 -4.17
C ARG A 299 -8.30 -15.35 -4.24
N PHE A 300 -9.23 -16.28 -4.36
CA PHE A 300 -8.89 -17.67 -4.61
C PHE A 300 -8.41 -17.83 -6.05
N CYS A 301 -7.19 -18.35 -6.22
CA CYS A 301 -6.54 -18.58 -7.51
C CYS A 301 -6.16 -20.06 -7.63
N GLY A 302 -7.11 -20.91 -8.00
CA GLY A 302 -6.87 -22.34 -8.15
C GLY A 302 -6.82 -23.07 -6.80
N ASN A 303 -5.64 -23.35 -6.25
CA ASN A 303 -5.48 -24.07 -4.98
C ASN A 303 -4.90 -23.20 -3.85
N PHE A 304 -4.75 -21.90 -4.07
CA PHE A 304 -4.17 -20.98 -3.09
C PHE A 304 -4.90 -19.64 -3.09
N TYR A 305 -4.79 -18.93 -1.96
CA TYR A 305 -5.35 -17.59 -1.76
C TYR A 305 -4.28 -16.54 -2.05
N LYS A 306 -4.54 -15.64 -3.01
CA LYS A 306 -3.69 -14.48 -3.30
C LYS A 306 -4.32 -13.23 -2.66
N PRO A 307 -3.62 -12.48 -1.79
CA PRO A 307 -4.12 -11.20 -1.31
C PRO A 307 -4.34 -10.24 -2.50
N VAL A 308 -5.45 -9.52 -2.50
CA VAL A 308 -5.98 -8.73 -3.63
C VAL A 308 -6.03 -7.26 -3.28
N GLU A 309 -6.54 -6.92 -2.10
CA GLU A 309 -6.74 -5.54 -1.64
C GLU A 309 -6.48 -5.46 -0.14
N PHE A 310 -5.90 -4.35 0.29
CA PHE A 310 -5.65 -4.02 1.69
C PHE A 310 -6.58 -2.89 2.11
N LEU A 311 -7.69 -3.23 2.75
CA LEU A 311 -8.57 -2.20 3.29
C LEU A 311 -7.98 -1.71 4.61
N ASN A 312 -7.64 -0.41 4.64
CA ASN A 312 -7.25 0.25 5.87
C ASN A 312 -8.52 0.62 6.64
N PHE A 313 -8.58 0.27 7.92
CA PHE A 313 -9.68 0.66 8.78
C PHE A 313 -9.17 1.58 9.88
N THR A 314 -9.98 2.56 10.22
CA THR A 314 -9.76 3.39 11.40
C THR A 314 -11.02 3.29 12.23
N VAL A 315 -10.89 2.81 13.46
CA VAL A 315 -11.96 2.73 14.46
C VAL A 315 -11.77 3.90 15.42
N ALA A 316 -12.82 4.67 15.67
CA ALA A 316 -12.74 5.75 16.62
C ALA A 316 -13.12 5.31 18.04
N GLU A 317 -12.54 5.98 19.02
CA GLU A 317 -12.88 5.77 20.43
C GLU A 317 -14.27 6.33 20.75
N PRO A 318 -15.09 5.61 21.54
CA PRO A 318 -16.40 6.08 22.00
C PRO A 318 -16.31 7.44 22.72
N GLY A 319 -17.13 8.42 22.33
CA GLY A 319 -17.31 9.69 23.07
C GLY A 319 -16.32 10.82 22.78
N SER A 320 -15.35 10.62 21.88
CA SER A 320 -14.49 11.68 21.33
C SER A 320 -15.30 12.63 20.43
N PRO A 321 -14.91 13.93 20.25
CA PRO A 321 -15.36 14.77 19.13
C PRO A 321 -14.86 14.17 17.81
N PHE A 322 -15.55 13.11 17.41
CA PHE A 322 -15.16 12.09 16.43
C PHE A 322 -14.72 12.70 15.10
N TYR A 323 -15.47 13.67 14.60
CA TYR A 323 -15.24 14.26 13.28
C TYR A 323 -13.99 15.11 13.23
N ASP A 324 -13.59 15.70 14.35
CA ASP A 324 -12.37 16.51 14.43
C ASP A 324 -11.15 15.59 14.48
N HIS A 325 -11.19 14.53 15.30
CA HIS A 325 -10.09 13.56 15.39
C HIS A 325 -9.84 12.82 14.07
N VAL A 326 -10.90 12.35 13.40
CA VAL A 326 -10.77 11.70 12.10
C VAL A 326 -10.36 12.70 11.03
N SER A 327 -10.90 13.92 11.02
CA SER A 327 -10.43 14.96 10.09
C SER A 327 -8.94 15.23 10.28
N ASP A 328 -8.46 15.30 11.51
CA ASP A 328 -7.04 15.44 11.85
C ASP A 328 -6.21 14.29 11.27
N ILE A 329 -6.66 13.04 11.41
CA ILE A 329 -5.98 11.87 10.86
C ILE A 329 -5.95 11.94 9.33
N LEU A 330 -7.06 12.31 8.69
CA LEU A 330 -7.13 12.40 7.23
C LEU A 330 -6.29 13.54 6.67
N GLU A 331 -6.31 14.70 7.34
CA GLU A 331 -5.47 15.84 6.99
C GLU A 331 -3.98 15.51 7.17
N LYS A 332 -3.60 14.78 8.22
CA LYS A 332 -2.23 14.32 8.46
C LYS A 332 -1.78 13.25 7.48
N THR A 333 -2.65 12.29 7.16
CA THR A 333 -2.31 11.16 6.29
C THR A 333 -2.46 11.49 4.80
N LYS A 334 -3.14 12.60 4.45
CA LYS A 334 -3.52 12.97 3.09
C LYS A 334 -4.25 11.84 2.34
N ARG A 335 -4.92 10.93 3.06
CA ARG A 335 -5.64 9.79 2.48
C ARG A 335 -7.08 10.16 2.15
N ALA A 336 -7.56 9.71 0.99
CA ALA A 336 -8.97 9.81 0.65
C ALA A 336 -9.80 8.76 1.40
N VAL A 337 -10.92 9.18 2.00
CA VAL A 337 -11.92 8.25 2.53
C VAL A 337 -12.93 7.95 1.42
N THR A 338 -13.04 6.70 1.01
CA THR A 338 -14.06 6.33 0.01
C THR A 338 -15.31 5.75 0.65
N GLY A 339 -15.21 5.28 1.89
CA GLY A 339 -16.29 4.59 2.59
C GLY A 339 -16.34 4.94 4.05
N VAL A 340 -17.55 5.19 4.55
CA VAL A 340 -17.83 5.28 5.99
C VAL A 340 -18.86 4.22 6.37
N LEU A 341 -18.52 3.38 7.32
CA LEU A 341 -19.42 2.44 7.97
C LEU A 341 -19.86 3.04 9.31
N TYR A 342 -21.12 3.43 9.42
CA TYR A 342 -21.71 3.90 10.66
C TYR A 342 -22.41 2.72 11.34
N CYS A 343 -21.79 2.15 12.36
CA CYS A 343 -22.38 1.16 13.25
C CYS A 343 -23.31 1.89 14.22
N CYS A 344 -24.51 1.40 14.45
CA CYS A 344 -25.36 1.93 15.51
C CYS A 344 -25.29 1.03 16.74
N GLY A 345 -25.30 1.63 17.93
CA GLY A 345 -25.54 0.89 19.16
C GLY A 345 -26.97 0.38 19.25
N ASP A 346 -27.27 -0.22 20.39
CA ASP A 346 -28.53 -0.83 20.77
C ASP A 346 -29.73 0.14 20.68
N SER A 347 -30.95 -0.40 20.78
CA SER A 347 -32.18 0.28 20.38
C SER A 347 -32.47 1.60 21.11
N GLU A 348 -31.89 1.84 22.28
CA GLU A 348 -32.03 3.10 23.01
C GLU A 348 -31.13 4.21 22.44
N GLU A 349 -29.88 3.90 22.08
CA GLU A 349 -28.93 4.83 21.42
C GLU A 349 -29.36 5.20 19.99
N CYS A 350 -30.17 4.36 19.33
CA CYS A 350 -30.76 4.65 18.03
C CYS A 350 -31.64 5.92 18.00
N ASN A 351 -32.08 6.45 19.14
CA ASN A 351 -32.83 7.70 19.21
C ASN A 351 -31.94 8.94 19.08
N ASP A 352 -30.67 8.85 19.48
CA ASP A 352 -29.74 9.98 19.45
C ASP A 352 -29.04 10.14 18.11
N ILE A 353 -29.23 9.20 17.19
CA ILE A 353 -28.57 9.22 15.88
C ILE A 353 -28.81 10.48 15.06
N VAL A 354 -29.96 11.14 15.25
CA VAL A 354 -30.29 12.39 14.54
C VAL A 354 -29.30 13.49 14.90
N HIS A 355 -28.74 13.45 16.10
CA HIS A 355 -27.68 14.37 16.53
C HIS A 355 -26.37 14.11 15.77
N ASP A 356 -26.09 12.88 15.37
CA ASP A 356 -24.87 12.49 14.66
C ASP A 356 -24.96 12.65 13.14
N LEU A 357 -26.17 12.62 12.55
CA LEU A 357 -26.33 12.65 11.09
C LEU A 357 -25.87 13.96 10.45
N LYS A 358 -26.00 15.09 11.14
CA LYS A 358 -25.55 16.39 10.61
C LYS A 358 -24.01 16.47 10.59
N PRO A 359 -23.30 16.22 11.70
CA PRO A 359 -21.84 16.08 11.69
C PRO A 359 -21.33 15.04 10.68
N LEU A 360 -21.96 13.86 10.59
CA LEU A 360 -21.59 12.82 9.62
C LEU A 360 -21.66 13.32 8.18
N ARG A 361 -22.73 14.05 7.86
CA ARG A 361 -22.91 14.63 6.54
C ARG A 361 -21.87 15.71 6.24
N GLU A 362 -21.59 16.59 7.21
CA GLU A 362 -20.58 17.63 7.07
C GLU A 362 -19.20 17.03 6.82
N PHE A 363 -18.86 15.98 7.57
CA PHE A 363 -17.65 15.17 7.38
C PHE A 363 -17.59 14.53 5.99
N CYS A 364 -18.64 13.80 5.60
CA CYS A 364 -18.67 13.11 4.30
C CYS A 364 -18.55 14.09 3.13
N ARG A 365 -19.13 15.28 3.25
CA ARG A 365 -18.98 16.35 2.26
C ARG A 365 -17.58 16.96 2.28
N LYS A 366 -17.00 17.22 3.45
CA LYS A 366 -15.65 17.80 3.60
C LYS A 366 -14.59 16.91 2.97
N HIS A 367 -14.72 15.60 3.14
CA HIS A 367 -13.75 14.59 2.70
C HIS A 367 -14.16 13.83 1.44
N GLU A 368 -15.16 14.33 0.70
CA GLU A 368 -15.65 13.75 -0.56
C GLU A 368 -15.93 12.24 -0.49
N VAL A 369 -16.48 11.78 0.65
CA VAL A 369 -16.76 10.36 0.91
C VAL A 369 -17.73 9.83 -0.13
N LYS A 370 -17.27 8.85 -0.91
CA LYS A 370 -18.02 8.28 -2.04
C LYS A 370 -19.19 7.40 -1.60
N SER A 371 -19.12 6.83 -0.39
CA SER A 371 -20.08 5.82 0.03
C SER A 371 -20.25 5.74 1.55
N ILE A 372 -21.48 5.48 2.00
CA ILE A 372 -21.80 5.30 3.42
C ILE A 372 -22.63 4.04 3.59
N GLY A 373 -22.22 3.16 4.49
CA GLY A 373 -23.00 2.03 4.98
C GLY A 373 -23.47 2.27 6.41
N PHE A 374 -24.76 2.07 6.67
CA PHE A 374 -25.29 2.03 8.04
C PHE A 374 -25.44 0.56 8.46
N LEU A 375 -24.74 0.18 9.53
CA LEU A 375 -24.79 -1.12 10.19
C LEU A 375 -25.72 -1.02 11.40
N VAL A 376 -26.83 -1.76 11.36
CA VAL A 376 -27.83 -1.77 12.45
C VAL A 376 -27.80 -3.14 13.13
N PRO A 377 -27.61 -3.23 14.45
CA PRO A 377 -27.52 -4.51 15.17
C PRO A 377 -28.85 -5.29 15.09
N PRO A 378 -28.82 -6.64 15.18
CA PRO A 378 -30.04 -7.43 15.26
C PRO A 378 -30.62 -7.27 16.66
N GLY A 379 -31.73 -6.55 16.78
CA GLY A 379 -32.48 -6.47 18.03
C GLY A 379 -33.41 -7.69 18.19
N PRO A 380 -33.44 -8.36 19.36
CA PRO A 380 -34.41 -9.42 19.61
C PRO A 380 -35.83 -8.86 19.52
N GLY A 381 -36.58 -9.28 18.50
CA GLY A 381 -38.02 -9.03 18.39
C GLY A 381 -38.51 -7.94 17.45
N LEU A 382 -37.69 -7.38 16.54
CA LEU A 382 -38.16 -6.31 15.64
C LEU A 382 -37.90 -6.58 14.14
N PRO A 383 -38.77 -7.39 13.48
CA PRO A 383 -38.95 -7.29 12.04
C PRO A 383 -39.32 -5.84 11.67
N GLY A 384 -38.42 -5.14 10.97
CA GLY A 384 -38.69 -3.78 10.47
C GLY A 384 -37.82 -2.66 11.03
N MET A 385 -36.73 -2.94 11.76
CA MET A 385 -35.78 -1.88 12.12
C MET A 385 -35.22 -1.14 10.90
N LYS A 386 -34.85 -1.80 9.80
CA LYS A 386 -34.45 -1.11 8.54
C LYS A 386 -35.56 -0.26 7.98
N LYS A 387 -36.82 -0.68 8.12
CA LYS A 387 -37.97 0.13 7.67
C LYS A 387 -38.12 1.37 8.53
N GLN A 388 -37.98 1.25 9.84
CA GLN A 388 -37.98 2.40 10.76
C GLN A 388 -36.78 3.31 10.50
N TRP A 389 -35.59 2.76 10.31
CA TRP A 389 -34.37 3.49 9.96
C TRP A 389 -34.48 4.23 8.64
N ARG A 390 -34.95 3.56 7.58
CA ARG A 390 -35.26 4.20 6.30
C ARG A 390 -36.26 5.34 6.50
N LYS A 391 -37.30 5.14 7.31
CA LYS A 391 -38.29 6.17 7.61
C LYS A 391 -37.67 7.36 8.36
N ARG A 392 -36.80 7.12 9.34
CA ARG A 392 -36.10 8.15 10.13
C ARG A 392 -35.10 8.94 9.29
N LEU A 393 -34.21 8.25 8.56
CA LEU A 393 -33.27 8.88 7.64
C LEU A 393 -34.01 9.69 6.56
N LYS A 394 -35.17 9.22 6.08
CA LYS A 394 -36.02 9.98 5.15
C LYS A 394 -36.76 11.16 5.81
N ALA A 395 -37.03 11.12 7.11
CA ALA A 395 -37.66 12.21 7.83
C ALA A 395 -36.66 13.36 8.07
N ASP A 396 -35.42 13.02 8.44
CA ASP A 396 -34.36 14.00 8.65
C ASP A 396 -33.81 14.59 7.33
N ARG A 397 -33.40 15.86 7.35
CA ARG A 397 -32.87 16.54 6.15
C ARG A 397 -31.46 16.06 5.81
N SER A 398 -30.63 15.78 6.82
CA SER A 398 -29.27 15.28 6.63
C SER A 398 -29.28 13.81 6.23
N GLY A 399 -30.11 12.98 6.86
CA GLY A 399 -30.35 11.60 6.46
C GLY A 399 -30.81 11.45 5.01
N ARG A 400 -31.73 12.30 4.54
CA ARG A 400 -32.15 12.33 3.13
C ARG A 400 -31.00 12.65 2.18
N SER A 401 -30.15 13.59 2.57
CA SER A 401 -28.98 13.95 1.78
C SER A 401 -28.02 12.76 1.68
N LEU A 402 -27.72 12.09 2.80
CA LEU A 402 -26.81 10.94 2.83
C LEU A 402 -27.34 9.76 1.98
N LEU A 403 -28.65 9.48 2.06
CA LEU A 403 -29.28 8.46 1.20
C LEU A 403 -29.24 8.83 -0.29
N LYS A 404 -29.39 10.12 -0.64
CA LYS A 404 -29.25 10.59 -2.02
C LYS A 404 -27.80 10.49 -2.53
N HIS A 405 -26.81 10.53 -1.65
CA HIS A 405 -25.38 10.41 -1.98
C HIS A 405 -24.89 8.94 -1.89
N GLY A 406 -25.76 7.98 -2.23
CA GLY A 406 -25.38 6.56 -2.29
C GLY A 406 -25.39 5.82 -0.94
N GLY A 407 -25.86 6.44 0.13
CA GLY A 407 -26.01 5.80 1.44
C GLY A 407 -26.88 4.54 1.38
N LYS A 408 -26.35 3.40 1.82
CA LYS A 408 -27.05 2.12 1.89
C LYS A 408 -27.25 1.71 3.35
N ILE A 409 -28.43 1.17 3.64
CA ILE A 409 -28.77 0.64 4.97
C ILE A 409 -28.76 -0.87 4.88
N TYR A 410 -27.96 -1.46 5.76
CA TYR A 410 -27.78 -2.90 5.85
C TYR A 410 -28.39 -3.38 7.18
N GLU A 411 -29.25 -4.40 7.10
CA GLU A 411 -29.87 -5.04 8.27
C GLU A 411 -29.04 -6.27 8.64
N HIS A 412 -28.81 -6.49 9.93
CA HIS A 412 -28.20 -7.71 10.44
C HIS A 412 -29.11 -8.92 10.22
N GLY A 413 -28.58 -9.99 9.59
CA GLY A 413 -29.02 -11.36 9.85
C GLY A 413 -28.23 -11.94 11.03
N ASP A 414 -28.68 -13.07 11.58
CA ASP A 414 -28.01 -13.79 12.69
C ASP A 414 -26.49 -13.79 12.52
N TRP A 415 -25.78 -13.50 13.62
CA TRP A 415 -24.33 -13.30 13.69
C TRP A 415 -23.48 -14.48 13.14
N ASP A 416 -24.13 -15.60 12.84
CA ASP A 416 -23.51 -16.81 12.30
C ASP A 416 -23.27 -16.76 10.77
N SER A 417 -23.79 -15.77 10.01
CA SER A 417 -23.47 -15.62 8.58
C SER A 417 -22.77 -14.30 8.24
N MET A 418 -21.44 -14.31 8.32
CA MET A 418 -20.52 -13.17 8.13
C MET A 418 -20.23 -12.77 6.66
N ASP A 419 -20.80 -13.46 5.67
CA ASP A 419 -20.61 -13.18 4.24
C ASP A 419 -21.08 -11.76 3.83
N TYR A 420 -22.01 -11.19 4.61
CA TYR A 420 -22.73 -9.96 4.28
C TYR A 420 -21.88 -8.68 4.42
N ILE A 421 -20.96 -8.59 5.38
CA ILE A 421 -20.14 -7.38 5.59
C ILE A 421 -19.04 -7.25 4.53
N GLY A 422 -18.44 -8.36 4.10
CA GLY A 422 -17.48 -8.38 3.00
C GLY A 422 -18.09 -7.93 1.67
N ASP A 423 -19.31 -8.37 1.37
CA ASP A 423 -20.06 -7.91 0.20
C ASP A 423 -20.42 -6.42 0.27
N ILE A 424 -20.74 -5.90 1.46
CA ILE A 424 -20.99 -4.48 1.68
C ILE A 424 -19.75 -3.65 1.37
N VAL A 425 -18.62 -4.00 1.98
CA VAL A 425 -17.36 -3.25 1.82
C VAL A 425 -16.85 -3.33 0.38
N THR A 426 -16.94 -4.51 -0.25
CA THR A 426 -16.58 -4.69 -1.67
C THR A 426 -17.49 -3.89 -2.59
N THR A 427 -18.81 -3.85 -2.32
CA THR A 427 -19.77 -3.03 -3.07
C THR A 427 -19.52 -1.53 -2.92
N LEU A 428 -19.00 -1.10 -1.77
CA LEU A 428 -18.63 0.29 -1.51
C LEU A 428 -17.31 0.66 -2.22
N ALA A 429 -16.37 -0.29 -2.37
CA ALA A 429 -15.07 -0.11 -3.02
C ALA A 429 -15.10 -0.21 -4.56
N ASP A 430 -15.88 -1.13 -5.15
CA ASP A 430 -15.86 -1.45 -6.60
C ASP A 430 -16.59 -0.43 -7.52
N LYS A 431 -17.22 0.62 -6.98
CA LYS A 431 -17.99 1.58 -7.80
C LYS A 431 -17.10 2.65 -8.46
N ASN A 432 -16.83 2.43 -9.75
CA ASN A 432 -16.24 3.37 -10.72
C ASN A 432 -17.08 4.68 -10.85
N PRO A 433 -16.49 5.88 -11.03
CA PRO A 433 -17.13 7.19 -10.85
C PRO A 433 -18.01 7.70 -12.01
N ASN A 434 -18.33 6.91 -13.03
CA ASN A 434 -18.97 7.42 -14.26
C ASN A 434 -20.40 6.91 -14.54
N GLN A 435 -21.14 6.41 -13.55
CA GLN A 435 -22.57 6.12 -13.74
C GLN A 435 -23.39 6.60 -12.54
N PHE A 436 -23.77 7.88 -12.62
CA PHE A 436 -24.92 8.42 -11.94
C PHE A 436 -26.14 8.20 -12.83
N ASP A 437 -27.13 7.47 -12.33
CA ASP A 437 -28.51 7.69 -12.75
C ASP A 437 -29.17 8.59 -11.72
N LEU A 438 -29.46 9.83 -12.15
CA LEU A 438 -30.48 10.66 -11.54
C LEU A 438 -31.79 9.87 -11.60
N VAL A 439 -32.30 9.46 -10.44
CA VAL A 439 -33.73 9.20 -10.29
C VAL A 439 -34.32 10.44 -9.63
N GLU A 440 -34.93 11.29 -10.46
CA GLU A 440 -35.97 12.21 -10.02
C GLU A 440 -37.06 11.38 -9.30
N ILE A 441 -37.31 11.73 -8.04
CA ILE A 441 -38.60 11.52 -7.36
C ILE A 441 -38.95 12.84 -6.68
#